data_AF-E1VAT6-F1
#
_entry.id   AF-E1VAT6-F1
#
_cell.length_a   1.000
_cell.length_b   1.000
_cell.length_c   1.000
_cell.angle_alpha   90.00
_cell.angle_beta   90.00
_cell.angle_gamma   90.00
#
_symmetry.space_group_name_H-M   'P 1'
#
loop_
_entity.id
_entity.type
_entity.pdbx_description
1 polymer ?
#
loop_
_entity_poly.entity_id
_entity_poly.type
_entity_poly.pdbx_seq_one_letter_code
_entity_poly.pdbx_strand_id
1 'polypeptide(L)'
;MPTSGRALGALPLAILFMTLLVPLPGCANHARVVSLAGVGADITPPPRVELCGTLSLPSHWPDGTPVNGLSDLVWERDAGLLHMVSDRGWLHRARPRFEDGQLVGLSPIDSHRLRDGDGLPLEGSAADAESLSLLHGTNGKLGDSEFWVSFERDHRLQRFDRDGGPLAAPIRPAQAADAAPNKGMEAMTELPKHGLILGLESPPPGAAPGETRLFTLDGKQWRYPLAAPTGSALTELTADGDDLLALERAFAPPAPLVISLRRVRLGEPPELDVETLASFSSADGWWLDNMEGLTRLDDGRLLLLSDDNASPLQRSLLVCLRPR
;
A
#
# COMPACT_ATOMS: atom_id res chain seq x y z
N MET A 1 -29.62 -85.33 4.72
CA MET A 1 -28.55 -84.59 4.02
C MET A 1 -29.13 -83.30 3.44
N PRO A 2 -29.03 -82.17 4.15
CA PRO A 2 -29.31 -80.84 3.60
C PRO A 2 -28.00 -80.12 3.24
N THR A 3 -28.03 -79.26 2.21
CA THR A 3 -27.17 -78.05 1.99
C THR A 3 -27.37 -77.63 0.52
N SER A 4 -27.50 -76.38 0.11
CA SER A 4 -27.65 -75.07 0.75
C SER A 4 -27.83 -74.10 -0.42
N GLY A 5 -28.84 -73.23 -0.37
CA GLY A 5 -29.10 -72.22 -1.39
C GLY A 5 -28.03 -71.12 -1.42
N ARG A 6 -27.67 -70.67 -2.62
CA ARG A 6 -26.82 -69.48 -2.83
C ARG A 6 -27.69 -68.23 -2.75
N ALA A 7 -27.46 -67.41 -1.73
CA ALA A 7 -27.98 -66.06 -1.63
C ALA A 7 -27.13 -65.10 -2.49
N LEU A 8 -27.79 -64.28 -3.31
CA LEU A 8 -27.17 -63.11 -3.93
C LEU A 8 -26.95 -62.04 -2.85
N GLY A 9 -25.69 -61.70 -2.58
CA GLY A 9 -25.33 -60.56 -1.73
C GLY A 9 -25.55 -59.25 -2.48
N ALA A 10 -26.39 -58.38 -1.93
CA ALA A 10 -26.49 -56.99 -2.35
C ALA A 10 -25.24 -56.22 -1.90
N LEU A 11 -24.55 -55.56 -2.83
CA LEU A 11 -23.50 -54.59 -2.50
C LEU A 11 -24.15 -53.34 -1.87
N PRO A 12 -23.62 -52.80 -0.76
CA PRO A 12 -24.08 -51.52 -0.26
C PRO A 12 -23.54 -50.42 -1.16
N LEU A 13 -24.44 -49.62 -1.75
CA LEU A 13 -24.12 -48.39 -2.44
C LEU A 13 -23.65 -47.37 -1.38
N ALA A 14 -22.34 -47.23 -1.21
CA ALA A 14 -21.77 -46.17 -0.38
C ALA A 14 -22.02 -44.84 -1.08
N ILE A 15 -23.08 -44.13 -0.67
CA ILE A 15 -23.33 -42.75 -1.06
C ILE A 15 -22.26 -41.90 -0.38
N LEU A 16 -21.24 -41.53 -1.16
CA LEU A 16 -20.23 -40.56 -0.77
C LEU A 16 -20.94 -39.20 -0.64
N PHE A 17 -21.30 -38.82 0.60
CA PHE A 17 -21.72 -37.46 0.91
C PHE A 17 -20.53 -36.54 0.68
N MET A 18 -20.42 -35.99 -0.54
CA MET A 18 -19.55 -34.88 -0.82
C MET A 18 -20.18 -33.67 -0.14
N THR A 19 -19.80 -33.42 1.12
CA THR A 19 -20.12 -32.19 1.82
C THR A 19 -19.50 -31.04 1.03
N LEU A 20 -20.31 -30.41 0.19
CA LEU A 20 -20.00 -29.13 -0.41
C LEU A 20 -19.86 -28.15 0.78
N LEU A 21 -18.63 -27.83 1.18
CA LEU A 21 -18.39 -26.69 2.06
C LEU A 21 -18.81 -25.45 1.27
N VAL A 22 -20.06 -25.03 1.43
CA VAL A 22 -20.49 -23.69 1.05
C VAL A 22 -19.79 -22.76 2.04
N PRO A 23 -18.85 -21.91 1.61
CA PRO A 23 -18.24 -20.95 2.51
C PRO A 23 -19.35 -20.06 3.07
N LEU A 24 -19.44 -19.94 4.39
CA LEU A 24 -20.37 -19.02 5.03
C LEU A 24 -20.09 -17.60 4.47
N PRO A 25 -21.10 -16.92 3.90
CA PRO A 25 -20.92 -15.64 3.22
C PRO A 25 -20.35 -14.51 4.10
N GLY A 26 -20.30 -14.70 5.43
CA GLY A 26 -19.78 -13.71 6.38
C GLY A 26 -18.25 -13.54 6.40
N CYS A 27 -17.48 -14.51 5.91
CA CYS A 27 -16.00 -14.43 5.98
C CYS A 27 -15.37 -13.68 4.79
N ALA A 28 -16.12 -13.38 3.74
CA ALA A 28 -15.58 -12.76 2.51
C ALA A 28 -15.25 -11.27 2.68
N ASN A 29 -15.90 -10.59 3.63
CA ASN A 29 -15.83 -9.13 3.80
C ASN A 29 -14.91 -8.71 4.96
N HIS A 30 -13.99 -9.60 5.37
CA HIS A 30 -13.06 -9.35 6.46
C HIS A 30 -11.63 -9.63 6.01
N ALA A 31 -10.68 -8.86 6.53
CA ALA A 31 -9.27 -9.12 6.35
C ALA A 31 -8.89 -10.49 6.95
N ARG A 32 -8.03 -11.23 6.25
CA ARG A 32 -7.61 -12.59 6.63
C ARG A 32 -6.11 -12.67 6.77
N VAL A 33 -5.63 -13.31 7.83
CA VAL A 33 -4.21 -13.60 7.99
C VAL A 33 -3.75 -14.54 6.88
N VAL A 34 -2.67 -14.17 6.19
CA VAL A 34 -2.01 -14.95 5.14
C VAL A 34 -0.50 -14.97 5.38
N SER A 35 0.20 -15.88 4.71
CA SER A 35 1.66 -15.90 4.69
C SER A 35 2.17 -15.13 3.49
N LEU A 36 3.13 -14.23 3.71
CA LEU A 36 3.92 -13.62 2.63
C LEU A 36 5.00 -14.58 2.11
N ALA A 37 5.39 -15.58 2.90
CA ALA A 37 6.27 -16.64 2.47
C ALA A 37 5.51 -17.69 1.67
N GLY A 38 6.05 -18.09 0.51
CA GLY A 38 5.51 -19.19 -0.29
C GLY A 38 5.41 -20.49 0.51
N VAL A 39 4.38 -21.30 0.21
CA VAL A 39 4.13 -22.56 0.93
C VAL A 39 5.33 -23.50 0.79
N GLY A 40 5.94 -23.86 1.92
CA GLY A 40 7.09 -24.79 1.98
C GLY A 40 8.44 -24.16 1.59
N ALA A 41 8.51 -22.84 1.42
CA ALA A 41 9.77 -22.14 1.19
C ALA A 41 10.52 -21.91 2.51
N ASP A 42 11.80 -22.28 2.55
CA ASP A 42 12.72 -21.89 3.63
C ASP A 42 13.25 -20.49 3.31
N ILE A 43 12.46 -19.48 3.67
CA ILE A 43 12.76 -18.09 3.33
C ILE A 43 13.64 -17.49 4.40
N THR A 44 14.79 -16.97 3.98
CA THR A 44 15.63 -16.15 4.87
C THR A 44 15.06 -14.73 4.93
N PRO A 45 14.57 -14.25 6.08
CA PRO A 45 14.11 -12.87 6.21
C PRO A 45 15.26 -11.89 5.99
N PRO A 46 15.01 -10.69 5.42
CA PRO A 46 16.06 -9.70 5.28
C PRO A 46 16.64 -9.34 6.66
N PRO A 47 17.95 -9.09 6.76
CA PRO A 47 18.66 -9.06 8.05
C PRO A 47 18.22 -7.92 8.98
N ARG A 48 17.61 -6.86 8.45
CA ARG A 48 17.27 -5.63 9.19
C ARG A 48 15.78 -5.47 9.48
N VAL A 49 14.95 -6.39 9.02
CA VAL A 49 13.50 -6.35 9.27
C VAL A 49 12.97 -7.75 9.60
N GLU A 50 11.91 -7.80 10.38
CA GLU A 50 11.18 -9.02 10.73
C GLU A 50 9.73 -8.88 10.25
N LEU A 51 9.16 -9.94 9.69
CA LEU A 51 7.73 -9.98 9.38
C LEU A 51 6.93 -10.08 10.68
N CYS A 52 6.00 -9.14 10.90
CA CYS A 52 5.08 -9.13 12.04
C CYS A 52 3.62 -9.35 11.63
N GLY A 53 3.39 -10.12 10.56
CA GLY A 53 2.07 -10.52 10.10
C GLY A 53 1.71 -9.96 8.72
N THR A 54 0.78 -10.63 8.04
CA THR A 54 0.26 -10.19 6.74
C THR A 54 -1.23 -10.48 6.67
N LEU A 55 -1.98 -9.52 6.14
CA LEU A 55 -3.40 -9.63 5.88
C LEU A 55 -3.66 -9.57 4.38
N SER A 56 -4.55 -10.42 3.89
CA SER A 56 -5.26 -10.19 2.64
C SER A 56 -6.53 -9.41 2.95
N LEU A 57 -6.71 -8.27 2.30
CA LEU A 57 -7.90 -7.43 2.44
C LEU A 57 -9.04 -7.99 1.59
N PRO A 58 -10.31 -7.79 2.01
CA PRO A 58 -11.45 -8.19 1.21
C PRO A 58 -11.65 -7.24 0.02
N SER A 59 -12.40 -7.64 -1.00
CA SER A 59 -12.77 -6.73 -2.09
C SER A 59 -13.81 -5.69 -1.67
N HIS A 60 -14.57 -5.97 -0.61
CA HIS A 60 -15.60 -5.09 -0.05
C HIS A 60 -15.55 -5.14 1.48
N TRP A 61 -15.78 -3.99 2.12
CA TRP A 61 -16.05 -3.90 3.55
C TRP A 61 -17.41 -4.54 3.90
N PRO A 62 -17.69 -4.81 5.18
CA PRO A 62 -18.97 -5.40 5.61
C PRO A 62 -20.20 -4.59 5.23
N ASP A 63 -20.06 -3.27 5.07
CA ASP A 63 -21.14 -2.36 4.62
C ASP A 63 -21.34 -2.35 3.09
N GLY A 64 -20.54 -3.12 2.35
CA GLY A 64 -20.58 -3.21 0.89
C GLY A 64 -19.73 -2.17 0.17
N THR A 65 -19.00 -1.31 0.88
CA THR A 65 -18.07 -0.36 0.24
C THR A 65 -16.91 -1.12 -0.42
N PRO A 66 -16.57 -0.84 -1.69
CA PRO A 66 -15.44 -1.47 -2.36
C PRO A 66 -14.09 -1.05 -1.76
N VAL A 67 -13.09 -1.93 -1.85
CA VAL A 67 -11.74 -1.80 -1.23
C VAL A 67 -10.62 -2.08 -2.23
N ASN A 68 -10.93 -2.03 -3.51
CA ASN A 68 -9.99 -2.33 -4.59
C ASN A 68 -9.30 -1.05 -5.09
N GLY A 69 -8.16 -1.19 -5.77
CA GLY A 69 -7.42 -0.03 -6.30
C GLY A 69 -6.81 0.84 -5.19
N LEU A 70 -6.28 0.24 -4.12
CA LEU A 70 -5.69 0.99 -3.01
C LEU A 70 -4.28 1.44 -3.35
N SER A 71 -4.04 2.74 -3.36
CA SER A 71 -2.76 3.32 -3.79
C SER A 71 -1.82 3.57 -2.62
N ASP A 72 -2.33 4.09 -1.49
CA ASP A 72 -1.47 4.49 -0.37
C ASP A 72 -2.18 4.49 1.00
N LEU A 73 -1.40 4.59 2.09
CA LEU A 73 -1.86 4.60 3.48
C LEU A 73 -1.02 5.51 4.39
N VAL A 74 -1.68 6.11 5.38
CA VAL A 74 -1.03 6.92 6.43
C VAL A 74 -1.57 6.62 7.81
N TRP A 75 -0.69 6.70 8.82
CA TRP A 75 -1.02 6.50 10.23
C TRP A 75 -1.38 7.83 10.92
N GLU A 76 -2.61 7.94 11.41
CA GLU A 76 -3.06 9.02 12.31
C GLU A 76 -2.79 8.62 13.76
N ARG A 77 -1.68 9.12 14.30
CA ARG A 77 -1.23 8.86 15.68
C ARG A 77 -2.27 9.26 16.71
N ASP A 78 -2.89 10.42 16.56
CA ASP A 78 -3.81 10.97 17.56
C ASP A 78 -5.04 10.07 17.78
N ALA A 79 -5.58 9.45 16.72
CA ALA A 79 -6.75 8.56 16.79
C ALA A 79 -6.42 7.06 16.81
N GLY A 80 -5.16 6.71 16.53
CA GLY A 80 -4.73 5.33 16.33
C GLY A 80 -5.46 4.67 15.15
N LEU A 81 -5.52 5.39 14.03
CA LEU A 81 -6.24 4.99 12.82
C LEU A 81 -5.31 4.96 11.61
N LEU A 82 -5.56 4.00 10.74
CA LEU A 82 -5.00 3.93 9.41
C LEU A 82 -5.98 4.56 8.43
N HIS A 83 -5.50 5.49 7.62
CA HIS A 83 -6.21 6.04 6.47
C HIS A 83 -5.63 5.43 5.21
N MET A 84 -6.47 5.04 4.25
CA MET A 84 -6.04 4.49 2.97
C MET A 84 -6.80 5.20 1.85
N VAL A 85 -6.10 5.55 0.77
CA VAL A 85 -6.71 6.16 -0.42
C VAL A 85 -6.72 5.17 -1.58
N SER A 86 -7.68 5.33 -2.49
CA SER A 86 -7.82 4.49 -3.67
C SER A 86 -7.84 5.30 -4.98
N ASP A 87 -7.42 4.68 -6.08
CA ASP A 87 -7.46 5.15 -7.48
C ASP A 87 -8.88 5.49 -7.99
N ARG A 88 -9.90 5.17 -7.18
CA ARG A 88 -11.33 5.43 -7.40
C ARG A 88 -11.86 6.54 -6.51
N GLY A 89 -10.98 7.24 -5.81
CA GLY A 89 -11.30 8.36 -4.94
C GLY A 89 -12.05 7.95 -3.68
N TRP A 90 -11.75 6.77 -3.12
CA TRP A 90 -12.17 6.41 -1.78
C TRP A 90 -11.10 6.80 -0.75
N LEU A 91 -11.55 7.28 0.40
CA LEU A 91 -10.75 7.48 1.61
C LEU A 91 -11.33 6.58 2.71
N HIS A 92 -10.62 5.51 3.03
CA HIS A 92 -11.03 4.52 4.02
C HIS A 92 -10.37 4.80 5.36
N ARG A 93 -11.11 4.65 6.46
CA ARG A 93 -10.57 4.67 7.82
C ARG A 93 -10.69 3.29 8.43
N ALA A 94 -9.59 2.78 8.97
CA ALA A 94 -9.56 1.46 9.59
C ALA A 94 -8.63 1.43 10.81
N ARG A 95 -8.85 0.47 11.70
CA ARG A 95 -7.98 0.23 12.87
C ARG A 95 -7.24 -1.09 12.71
N PRO A 96 -5.90 -1.10 12.60
CA PRO A 96 -5.13 -2.33 12.64
C PRO A 96 -5.26 -2.97 14.03
N ARG A 97 -5.34 -4.30 14.07
CA ARG A 97 -5.41 -5.09 15.31
C ARG A 97 -4.15 -5.93 15.44
N PHE A 98 -3.55 -5.85 16.62
CA PHE A 98 -2.35 -6.60 16.96
C PHE A 98 -2.58 -7.47 18.19
N GLU A 99 -2.10 -8.71 18.14
CA GLU A 99 -2.07 -9.66 19.26
C GLU A 99 -0.63 -10.18 19.37
N ASP A 100 -0.04 -10.11 20.57
CA ASP A 100 1.36 -10.50 20.82
C ASP A 100 2.37 -9.92 19.81
N GLY A 101 2.12 -8.67 19.39
CA GLY A 101 2.96 -7.95 18.43
C GLY A 101 2.80 -8.40 16.96
N GLN A 102 1.86 -9.28 16.65
CA GLN A 102 1.53 -9.74 15.29
C GLN A 102 0.27 -9.04 14.77
N LEU A 103 0.27 -8.63 13.50
CA LEU A 103 -0.88 -8.08 12.80
C LEU A 103 -1.88 -9.21 12.51
N VAL A 104 -3.01 -9.19 13.20
CA VAL A 104 -4.04 -10.25 13.14
C VAL A 104 -5.34 -9.79 12.50
N GLY A 105 -5.51 -8.50 12.25
CA GLY A 105 -6.67 -8.01 11.53
C GLY A 105 -6.69 -6.52 11.27
N LEU A 106 -7.71 -6.11 10.53
CA LEU A 106 -8.00 -4.72 10.21
C LEU A 106 -9.51 -4.52 10.42
N SER A 107 -9.90 -3.50 11.17
CA SER A 107 -11.30 -3.19 11.46
C SER A 107 -11.70 -1.94 10.68
N PRO A 108 -12.52 -2.01 9.64
CA PRO A 108 -13.02 -0.81 8.97
C PRO A 108 -13.86 0.01 9.96
N ILE A 109 -13.73 1.33 9.88
CA ILE A 109 -14.48 2.30 10.67
C ILE A 109 -15.56 2.93 9.79
N ASP A 110 -15.13 3.55 8.69
CA ASP A 110 -16.00 4.12 7.67
C ASP A 110 -15.19 4.41 6.39
N SER A 111 -15.87 4.93 5.38
CA SER A 111 -15.27 5.28 4.09
C SER A 111 -16.00 6.45 3.46
N HIS A 112 -15.25 7.35 2.85
CA HIS A 112 -15.77 8.54 2.20
C HIS A 112 -15.27 8.65 0.77
N ARG A 113 -16.03 9.31 -0.09
CA ARG A 113 -15.55 9.69 -1.42
C ARG A 113 -14.82 11.03 -1.34
N LEU A 114 -13.68 11.13 -2.00
CA LEU A 114 -13.10 12.41 -2.38
C LEU A 114 -14.08 13.13 -3.30
N ARG A 115 -14.31 14.42 -3.06
CA ARG A 115 -15.32 15.23 -3.75
C ARG A 115 -14.72 16.48 -4.40
N ASP A 116 -15.40 17.00 -5.40
CA ASP A 116 -15.11 18.30 -5.99
C ASP A 116 -15.70 19.45 -5.16
N GLY A 117 -15.50 20.69 -5.65
CA GLY A 117 -15.99 21.90 -4.99
C GLY A 117 -17.51 22.04 -4.97
N ASP A 118 -18.22 21.27 -5.80
CA ASP A 118 -19.68 21.21 -5.83
C ASP A 118 -20.22 20.10 -4.90
N GLY A 119 -19.33 19.35 -4.25
CA GLY A 119 -19.68 18.23 -3.36
C GLY A 119 -20.01 16.94 -4.10
N LEU A 120 -19.72 16.84 -5.40
CA LEU A 120 -19.89 15.61 -6.16
C LEU A 120 -18.67 14.71 -6.00
N PRO A 121 -18.84 13.37 -5.90
CA PRO A 121 -17.72 12.45 -5.89
C PRO A 121 -16.83 12.61 -7.12
N LEU A 122 -15.51 12.57 -6.94
CA LEU A 122 -14.57 12.51 -8.05
C LEU A 122 -14.76 11.18 -8.79
N GLU A 123 -14.65 11.21 -10.12
CA GLU A 123 -14.80 10.05 -10.99
C GLU A 123 -13.72 10.00 -12.09
N GLY A 124 -13.47 8.81 -12.62
CA GLY A 124 -12.50 8.59 -13.69
C GLY A 124 -11.11 9.13 -13.33
N SER A 125 -10.46 9.80 -14.27
CA SER A 125 -9.12 10.38 -14.05
C SER A 125 -9.07 11.44 -12.96
N ALA A 126 -10.19 12.04 -12.56
CA ALA A 126 -10.20 13.02 -11.48
C ALA A 126 -10.06 12.36 -10.09
N ALA A 127 -10.39 11.07 -9.99
CA ALA A 127 -10.38 10.26 -8.78
C ALA A 127 -9.10 9.41 -8.61
N ASP A 128 -8.23 9.42 -9.63
CA ASP A 128 -7.02 8.62 -9.79
C ASP A 128 -5.93 9.07 -8.81
N ALA A 129 -6.15 8.78 -7.52
CA ALA A 129 -5.29 9.20 -6.42
C ALA A 129 -4.10 8.23 -6.30
N GLU A 130 -2.90 8.78 -6.08
CA GLU A 130 -1.66 7.99 -6.08
C GLU A 130 -0.98 7.96 -4.70
N SER A 131 -0.77 9.15 -4.10
CA SER A 131 -0.09 9.28 -2.79
C SER A 131 -0.92 10.07 -1.78
N LEU A 132 -0.69 9.79 -0.50
CA LEU A 132 -1.41 10.34 0.63
C LEU A 132 -0.44 10.84 1.69
N SER A 133 -0.62 12.08 2.16
CA SER A 133 0.16 12.59 3.30
C SER A 133 -0.74 13.28 4.31
N LEU A 134 -0.54 12.95 5.58
CA LEU A 134 -1.38 13.39 6.68
C LEU A 134 -0.84 14.67 7.32
N LEU A 135 -1.71 15.68 7.40
CA LEU A 135 -1.52 16.88 8.20
C LEU A 135 -2.28 16.74 9.52
N HIS A 136 -1.77 17.37 10.58
CA HIS A 136 -2.42 17.45 11.89
C HIS A 136 -2.65 16.11 12.60
N GLY A 137 -2.08 14.99 12.13
CA GLY A 137 -2.27 13.68 12.76
C GLY A 137 -1.49 13.42 14.06
N THR A 138 -0.74 14.41 14.55
CA THR A 138 0.16 14.31 15.72
C THR A 138 0.09 15.52 16.64
N ASN A 139 -0.91 16.40 16.46
CA ASN A 139 -1.03 17.66 17.21
C ASN A 139 -1.80 17.47 18.53
N GLY A 140 -2.31 16.27 18.81
CA GLY A 140 -3.10 15.91 19.98
C GLY A 140 -4.58 16.28 19.89
N LYS A 141 -5.06 16.71 18.72
CA LYS A 141 -6.45 17.10 18.48
C LYS A 141 -7.14 16.09 17.59
N LEU A 142 -8.17 15.44 18.14
CA LEU A 142 -8.94 14.47 17.39
C LEU A 142 -9.81 15.15 16.34
N GLY A 143 -9.76 14.63 15.12
CA GLY A 143 -10.70 14.93 14.05
C GLY A 143 -10.46 16.22 13.27
N ASP A 144 -9.26 16.80 13.35
CA ASP A 144 -8.82 17.88 12.47
C ASP A 144 -7.76 17.45 11.45
N SER A 145 -7.63 16.14 11.24
CA SER A 145 -6.81 15.55 10.19
C SER A 145 -7.21 16.06 8.82
N GLU A 146 -6.18 16.39 8.03
CA GLU A 146 -6.32 16.75 6.63
C GLU A 146 -5.31 15.98 5.81
N PHE A 147 -5.57 15.87 4.51
CA PHE A 147 -4.82 15.01 3.62
C PHE A 147 -4.35 15.80 2.43
N TRP A 148 -3.05 15.77 2.16
CA TRP A 148 -2.55 15.98 0.81
C TRP A 148 -2.78 14.71 0.00
N VAL A 149 -3.33 14.86 -1.20
CA VAL A 149 -3.53 13.77 -2.15
C VAL A 149 -2.98 14.18 -3.51
N SER A 150 -2.11 13.35 -4.09
CA SER A 150 -1.68 13.51 -5.48
C SER A 150 -2.60 12.73 -6.41
N PHE A 151 -2.72 13.19 -7.65
CA PHE A 151 -3.51 12.49 -8.67
C PHE A 151 -2.71 12.30 -9.96
N GLU A 152 -2.93 11.15 -10.58
CA GLU A 152 -2.32 10.78 -11.84
C GLU A 152 -2.84 11.63 -13.01
N ARG A 153 -2.09 11.64 -14.11
CA ARG A 153 -2.39 12.35 -15.39
C ARG A 153 -2.35 13.87 -15.32
N ASP A 154 -3.09 14.48 -14.40
CA ASP A 154 -3.11 15.95 -14.21
C ASP A 154 -1.95 16.42 -13.30
N HIS A 155 -1.22 15.49 -12.69
CA HIS A 155 -0.12 15.72 -11.76
C HIS A 155 -0.45 16.82 -10.74
N ARG A 156 -1.71 16.81 -10.30
CA ARG A 156 -2.24 17.80 -9.36
C ARG A 156 -2.08 17.28 -7.95
N LEU A 157 -1.96 18.22 -7.04
CA LEU A 157 -1.96 18.00 -5.60
C LEU A 157 -3.13 18.79 -5.00
N GLN A 158 -3.91 18.17 -4.12
CA GLN A 158 -5.05 18.84 -3.47
C GLN A 158 -5.18 18.45 -2.00
N ARG A 159 -5.68 19.38 -1.18
CA ARG A 159 -6.02 19.11 0.23
C ARG A 159 -7.47 18.66 0.39
N PHE A 160 -7.67 17.66 1.23
CA PHE A 160 -8.98 17.16 1.62
C PHE A 160 -9.11 17.08 3.14
N ASP A 161 -10.34 17.26 3.64
CA ASP A 161 -10.69 16.93 5.01
C ASP A 161 -10.83 15.40 5.19
N ARG A 162 -10.97 14.98 6.44
CA ARG A 162 -11.17 13.57 6.83
C ARG A 162 -12.39 12.87 6.25
N ASP A 163 -13.35 13.62 5.73
CA ASP A 163 -14.57 13.07 5.15
C ASP A 163 -14.56 13.24 3.61
N GLY A 164 -13.42 13.61 3.00
CA GLY A 164 -13.21 13.70 1.56
C GLY A 164 -13.68 15.01 0.91
N GLY A 165 -13.99 16.05 1.70
CA GLY A 165 -14.30 17.38 1.19
C GLY A 165 -13.03 18.15 0.80
N PRO A 166 -12.99 18.87 -0.33
CA PRO A 166 -11.81 19.63 -0.72
C PRO A 166 -11.63 20.88 0.15
N LEU A 167 -10.42 21.09 0.65
CA LEU A 167 -10.09 22.23 1.51
C LEU A 167 -9.44 23.40 0.76
N ALA A 168 -8.89 23.13 -0.42
CA ALA A 168 -8.26 24.13 -1.26
C ALA A 168 -8.42 23.75 -2.75
N ALA A 169 -8.22 24.74 -3.61
CA ALA A 169 -8.07 24.49 -5.04
C ALA A 169 -6.83 23.62 -5.30
N PRO A 170 -6.87 22.73 -6.31
CA PRO A 170 -5.71 21.91 -6.66
C PRO A 170 -4.56 22.79 -7.14
N ILE A 171 -3.34 22.38 -6.81
CA ILE A 171 -2.09 22.98 -7.31
C ILE A 171 -1.37 21.98 -8.23
N ARG A 172 -0.56 22.50 -9.16
CA ARG A 172 0.28 21.69 -10.05
C ARG A 172 1.73 22.10 -9.87
N PRO A 173 2.52 21.36 -9.06
CA PRO A 173 3.92 21.68 -8.84
C PRO A 173 4.68 21.71 -10.17
N ALA A 174 5.42 22.78 -10.45
CA ALA A 174 6.18 22.91 -11.69
C ALA A 174 7.24 21.80 -11.85
N GLN A 175 7.70 21.27 -10.72
CA GLN A 175 8.67 20.19 -10.58
C GLN A 175 8.10 18.81 -11.00
N ALA A 176 6.79 18.70 -11.22
CA ALA A 176 6.14 17.51 -11.75
C ALA A 176 5.63 17.71 -13.19
N ALA A 177 5.83 18.89 -13.79
CA ALA A 177 5.28 19.22 -15.11
C ALA A 177 5.89 18.40 -16.26
N ASP A 178 7.08 17.85 -16.06
CA ASP A 178 7.79 16.99 -17.01
C ASP A 178 7.56 15.49 -16.74
N ALA A 179 6.81 15.13 -15.70
CA ALA A 179 6.43 13.75 -15.44
C ALA A 179 5.61 13.17 -16.60
N ALA A 180 5.73 11.87 -16.83
CA ALA A 180 4.87 11.20 -17.79
C ALA A 180 3.47 11.00 -17.19
N PRO A 181 2.39 10.95 -18.01
CA PRO A 181 1.01 10.94 -17.50
C PRO A 181 0.58 9.79 -16.59
N ASN A 182 1.39 8.73 -16.46
CA ASN A 182 1.12 7.55 -15.61
C ASN A 182 2.37 7.22 -14.75
N LYS A 183 3.15 8.25 -14.41
CA LYS A 183 4.42 8.17 -13.69
C LYS A 183 4.59 9.41 -12.81
N GLY A 184 3.48 9.80 -12.17
CA GLY A 184 3.32 11.07 -11.47
C GLY A 184 4.01 11.11 -10.09
N MET A 185 3.42 11.89 -9.19
CA MET A 185 3.84 11.98 -7.79
C MET A 185 3.27 10.80 -7.02
N GLU A 186 3.94 9.64 -7.07
CA GLU A 186 3.50 8.43 -6.36
C GLU A 186 3.98 8.38 -4.91
N ALA A 187 4.99 9.17 -4.54
CA ALA A 187 5.54 9.13 -3.19
C ALA A 187 5.44 10.49 -2.49
N MET A 188 4.97 10.53 -1.25
CA MET A 188 4.77 11.80 -0.56
C MET A 188 4.79 11.72 0.97
N THR A 189 5.56 12.60 1.61
CA THR A 189 5.54 12.68 3.09
C THR A 189 5.87 14.06 3.63
N GLU A 190 5.38 14.38 4.82
CA GLU A 190 5.80 15.57 5.56
C GLU A 190 7.03 15.27 6.42
N LEU A 191 8.09 16.07 6.25
CA LEU A 191 9.33 15.93 7.01
C LEU A 191 9.60 17.21 7.83
N PRO A 192 9.85 17.13 9.16
CA PRO A 192 9.83 18.29 10.07
C PRO A 192 10.68 19.53 9.69
N LYS A 193 11.74 19.37 8.89
CA LYS A 193 12.63 20.46 8.43
C LYS A 193 12.43 20.89 6.98
N HIS A 194 11.75 20.06 6.19
CA HIS A 194 11.63 20.25 4.75
C HIS A 194 10.19 20.49 4.30
N GLY A 195 9.21 20.26 5.19
CA GLY A 195 7.80 20.28 4.83
C GLY A 195 7.46 19.08 3.95
N LEU A 196 6.54 19.29 3.00
CA LEU A 196 6.10 18.24 2.09
C LEU A 196 7.20 17.89 1.07
N ILE A 197 7.68 16.66 1.13
CA ILE A 197 8.53 16.02 0.13
C ILE A 197 7.64 15.21 -0.80
N LEU A 198 7.84 15.37 -2.10
CA LEU A 198 7.18 14.59 -3.16
C LEU A 198 8.24 13.88 -3.99
N GLY A 199 7.92 12.69 -4.49
CA GLY A 199 8.77 11.89 -5.37
C GLY A 199 8.03 11.49 -6.64
N LEU A 200 8.71 11.59 -7.77
CA LEU A 200 8.21 11.03 -9.02
C LEU A 200 8.48 9.52 -9.07
N GLU A 201 7.52 8.75 -9.57
CA GLU A 201 7.64 7.28 -9.64
C GLU A 201 8.86 6.85 -10.47
N SER A 202 9.03 7.46 -11.64
CA SER A 202 10.02 7.08 -12.64
C SER A 202 10.86 8.27 -13.13
N PRO A 203 12.04 8.00 -13.74
CA PRO A 203 12.90 9.04 -14.28
C PRO A 203 12.16 9.99 -15.24
N PRO A 204 12.11 11.31 -14.96
CA PRO A 204 11.56 12.28 -15.90
C PRO A 204 12.49 12.45 -17.13
N PRO A 205 12.00 13.01 -18.25
CA PRO A 205 12.82 13.27 -19.43
C PRO A 205 14.11 14.04 -19.12
N GLY A 206 15.25 13.50 -19.58
CA GLY A 206 16.56 14.11 -19.37
C GLY A 206 17.23 13.78 -18.02
N ALA A 207 16.56 13.02 -17.13
CA ALA A 207 17.21 12.43 -15.96
C ALA A 207 18.22 11.35 -16.39
N ALA A 208 19.20 11.08 -15.53
CA ALA A 208 20.11 9.96 -15.76
C ALA A 208 19.35 8.63 -15.63
N PRO A 209 19.74 7.57 -16.37
CA PRO A 209 19.12 6.26 -16.22
C PRO A 209 19.15 5.79 -14.77
N GLY A 210 18.00 5.38 -14.24
CA GLY A 210 17.88 4.93 -12.84
C GLY A 210 17.85 6.06 -11.81
N GLU A 211 17.72 7.32 -12.21
CA GLU A 211 17.51 8.44 -11.30
C GLU A 211 16.12 9.06 -11.50
N THR A 212 15.33 9.15 -10.44
CA THR A 212 14.12 9.97 -10.38
C THR A 212 14.34 11.21 -9.51
N ARG A 213 13.29 11.98 -9.24
CA ARG A 213 13.34 13.28 -8.57
C ARG A 213 12.56 13.25 -7.26
N LEU A 214 13.18 13.68 -6.18
CA LEU A 214 12.46 14.21 -5.01
C LEU A 214 12.43 15.72 -5.07
N PHE A 215 11.36 16.34 -4.59
CA PHE A 215 11.24 17.78 -4.55
C PHE A 215 10.30 18.28 -3.45
N THR A 216 10.43 19.55 -3.11
CA THR A 216 9.50 20.30 -2.26
C THR A 216 8.70 21.30 -3.08
N LEU A 217 7.58 21.76 -2.53
CA LEU A 217 6.76 22.79 -3.17
C LEU A 217 7.51 24.14 -3.33
N ASP A 218 8.50 24.43 -2.47
CA ASP A 218 9.30 25.65 -2.51
C ASP A 218 10.49 25.61 -3.49
N GLY A 219 10.70 24.49 -4.19
CA GLY A 219 11.65 24.41 -5.30
C GLY A 219 12.93 23.62 -5.05
N LYS A 220 13.17 23.10 -3.84
CA LYS A 220 14.31 22.20 -3.61
C LYS A 220 14.09 20.88 -4.35
N GLN A 221 15.18 20.32 -4.88
CA GLN A 221 15.14 19.07 -5.63
C GLN A 221 16.38 18.22 -5.34
N TRP A 222 16.17 16.91 -5.26
CA TRP A 222 17.25 15.94 -5.08
C TRP A 222 17.20 14.89 -6.20
N ARG A 223 18.38 14.37 -6.54
CA ARG A 223 18.51 13.24 -7.47
C ARG A 223 18.34 11.96 -6.68
N TYR A 224 17.25 11.25 -6.90
CA TYR A 224 16.98 10.00 -6.20
C TYR A 224 17.43 8.82 -7.06
N PRO A 225 18.50 8.10 -6.69
CA PRO A 225 18.91 6.91 -7.41
C PRO A 225 17.97 5.76 -7.03
N LEU A 226 17.27 5.19 -7.99
CA LEU A 226 16.47 3.97 -7.84
C LEU A 226 17.37 2.76 -7.58
N ALA A 227 16.80 1.71 -7.01
CA ALA A 227 17.50 0.46 -6.76
C ALA A 227 17.93 -0.22 -8.07
N ALA A 228 18.96 -1.05 -7.97
CA ALA A 228 19.55 -1.75 -9.12
C ALA A 228 18.61 -2.71 -9.90
N PRO A 229 17.60 -3.37 -9.29
CA PRO A 229 16.71 -4.25 -10.04
C PRO A 229 16.02 -3.53 -11.22
N THR A 230 15.94 -4.21 -12.36
CA THR A 230 15.36 -3.65 -13.58
C THR A 230 13.89 -3.27 -13.37
N GLY A 231 13.52 -2.06 -13.78
CA GLY A 231 12.16 -1.56 -13.65
C GLY A 231 11.81 -1.06 -12.25
N SER A 232 12.81 -0.78 -11.40
CA SER A 232 12.60 -0.11 -10.12
C SER A 232 11.92 1.24 -10.31
N ALA A 233 10.90 1.50 -9.50
CA ALA A 233 10.09 2.69 -9.42
C ALA A 233 9.93 3.08 -7.95
N LEU A 234 9.88 4.38 -7.65
CA LEU A 234 9.63 4.90 -6.31
C LEU A 234 8.12 4.95 -6.07
N THR A 235 7.61 4.13 -5.17
CA THR A 235 6.17 4.01 -4.96
C THR A 235 5.67 4.68 -3.70
N GLU A 236 6.50 4.86 -2.66
CA GLU A 236 6.08 5.65 -1.49
C GLU A 236 7.26 6.21 -0.67
N LEU A 237 7.00 7.28 0.10
CA LEU A 237 7.89 7.86 1.11
C LEU A 237 7.19 8.00 2.46
N THR A 238 7.87 7.61 3.55
CA THR A 238 7.38 7.92 4.90
C THR A 238 8.49 8.47 5.79
N ALA A 239 8.17 9.35 6.74
CA ALA A 239 9.16 9.93 7.63
C ALA A 239 9.67 8.92 8.69
N ASP A 240 10.97 8.91 8.95
CA ASP A 240 11.63 8.20 10.05
C ASP A 240 12.53 9.18 10.82
N GLY A 241 11.89 10.02 11.64
CA GLY A 241 12.56 11.12 12.33
C GLY A 241 12.93 12.25 11.37
N ASP A 242 14.23 12.49 11.19
CA ASP A 242 14.78 13.46 10.24
C ASP A 242 15.10 12.83 8.86
N ASP A 243 15.09 11.49 8.77
CA ASP A 243 15.33 10.72 7.56
C ASP A 243 13.99 10.34 6.90
N LEU A 244 14.06 9.83 5.66
CA LEU A 244 12.92 9.21 4.97
C LEU A 244 13.14 7.69 4.89
N LEU A 245 12.04 6.96 4.83
CA LEU A 245 11.98 5.61 4.30
C LEU A 245 11.30 5.65 2.94
N ALA A 246 11.93 5.06 1.95
CA ALA A 246 11.40 4.92 0.60
C ALA A 246 11.02 3.46 0.33
N LEU A 247 9.83 3.28 -0.25
CA LEU A 247 9.40 2.02 -0.83
C LEU A 247 9.63 2.08 -2.34
N GLU A 248 10.27 1.06 -2.87
CA GLU A 248 10.43 0.90 -4.31
C GLU A 248 9.92 -0.45 -4.78
N ARG A 249 9.33 -0.45 -5.97
CA ARG A 249 8.85 -1.65 -6.66
C ARG A 249 9.55 -1.78 -7.99
N ALA A 250 10.21 -2.92 -8.21
CA ALA A 250 10.81 -3.28 -9.48
C ALA A 250 9.95 -4.30 -10.21
N PHE A 251 9.38 -3.93 -11.35
CA PHE A 251 8.53 -4.81 -12.15
C PHE A 251 8.87 -4.68 -13.64
N ALA A 252 9.59 -5.67 -14.16
CA ALA A 252 9.95 -5.76 -15.58
C ALA A 252 10.03 -7.22 -16.03
N PRO A 253 8.90 -7.90 -16.31
CA PRO A 253 8.90 -9.28 -16.79
C PRO A 253 9.85 -9.48 -17.98
N PRO A 254 10.67 -10.55 -18.00
CA PRO A 254 10.62 -11.73 -17.14
C PRO A 254 11.45 -11.64 -15.85
N ALA A 255 11.98 -10.46 -15.48
CA ALA A 255 12.71 -10.30 -14.22
C ALA A 255 11.79 -10.57 -13.00
N PRO A 256 12.35 -11.00 -11.85
CA PRO A 256 11.60 -11.13 -10.62
C PRO A 256 10.98 -9.80 -10.17
N LEU A 257 9.83 -9.87 -9.51
CA LEU A 257 9.28 -8.73 -8.77
C LEU A 257 10.13 -8.51 -7.53
N VAL A 258 10.62 -7.28 -7.34
CA VAL A 258 11.45 -6.92 -6.19
C VAL A 258 10.85 -5.72 -5.47
N ILE A 259 10.64 -5.84 -4.16
CA ILE A 259 10.25 -4.73 -3.29
C ILE A 259 11.46 -4.33 -2.44
N SER A 260 11.86 -3.06 -2.49
CA SER A 260 13.00 -2.54 -1.73
C SER A 260 12.55 -1.50 -0.73
N LEU A 261 12.95 -1.68 0.53
CA LEU A 261 12.82 -0.68 1.58
C LEU A 261 14.17 0.00 1.77
N ARG A 262 14.21 1.33 1.64
CA ARG A 262 15.45 2.11 1.68
C ARG A 262 15.33 3.26 2.65
N ARG A 263 16.45 3.62 3.28
CA ARG A 263 16.58 4.85 4.07
C ARG A 263 17.20 5.92 3.20
N VAL A 264 16.64 7.12 3.26
CA VAL A 264 17.13 8.30 2.53
C VAL A 264 17.47 9.38 3.54
N ARG A 265 18.68 9.93 3.44
CA ARG A 265 19.08 11.11 4.20
C ARG A 265 19.25 12.26 3.22
N LEU A 266 18.44 13.30 3.39
CA LEU A 266 18.52 14.48 2.54
C LEU A 266 19.74 15.31 2.96
N GLY A 267 20.65 15.52 2.01
CA GLY A 267 21.72 16.51 2.11
C GLY A 267 21.29 17.85 1.51
N GLU A 268 22.26 18.73 1.27
CA GLU A 268 22.01 19.93 0.47
C GLU A 268 21.73 19.53 -0.99
N PRO A 269 20.61 19.99 -1.59
CA PRO A 269 20.31 19.77 -3.00
C PRO A 269 21.52 19.99 -3.93
N PRO A 270 21.80 19.08 -4.87
CA PRO A 270 20.99 17.92 -5.26
C PRO A 270 21.30 16.62 -4.49
N GLU A 271 22.17 16.67 -3.48
CA GLU A 271 22.80 15.49 -2.87
C GLU A 271 21.93 14.83 -1.79
N LEU A 272 21.90 13.51 -1.80
CA LEU A 272 21.26 12.69 -0.78
C LEU A 272 22.05 11.37 -0.62
N ASP A 273 21.88 10.72 0.53
CA ASP A 273 22.42 9.38 0.79
C ASP A 273 21.28 8.38 0.82
N VAL A 274 21.45 7.23 0.15
CA VAL A 274 20.47 6.13 0.17
C VAL A 274 21.10 4.82 0.62
N GLU A 275 20.48 4.16 1.60
CA GLU A 275 20.86 2.83 2.11
C GLU A 275 19.71 1.85 1.94
N THR A 276 19.94 0.70 1.31
CA THR A 276 18.93 -0.37 1.26
C THR A 276 18.87 -1.09 2.60
N LEU A 277 17.71 -1.06 3.25
CA LEU A 277 17.46 -1.72 4.53
C LEU A 277 16.99 -3.16 4.33
N ALA A 278 16.08 -3.36 3.38
CA ALA A 278 15.54 -4.68 3.06
C ALA A 278 15.21 -4.77 1.58
N SER A 279 15.27 -5.98 1.04
CA SER A 279 14.81 -6.30 -0.30
C SER A 279 14.12 -7.65 -0.26
N PHE A 280 12.96 -7.73 -0.89
CA PHE A 280 12.17 -8.95 -1.03
C PHE A 280 12.04 -9.25 -2.51
N SER A 281 12.47 -10.43 -2.94
CA SER A 281 12.37 -10.85 -4.35
C SER A 281 11.45 -12.06 -4.49
N SER A 282 10.61 -12.07 -5.51
CA SER A 282 9.80 -13.24 -5.83
C SER A 282 10.63 -14.46 -6.22
N ALA A 283 11.88 -14.26 -6.65
CA ALA A 283 12.83 -15.35 -6.91
C ALA A 283 13.31 -16.06 -5.62
N ASP A 284 13.22 -15.40 -4.46
CA ASP A 284 13.60 -15.95 -3.16
C ASP A 284 12.42 -16.67 -2.48
N GLY A 285 11.30 -16.87 -3.19
CA GLY A 285 10.11 -17.54 -2.70
C GLY A 285 9.11 -16.63 -1.98
N TRP A 286 9.35 -15.31 -1.95
CA TRP A 286 8.38 -14.35 -1.43
C TRP A 286 7.17 -14.25 -2.35
N TRP A 287 5.97 -14.31 -1.77
CA TRP A 287 4.72 -14.11 -2.48
C TRP A 287 4.34 -12.64 -2.44
N LEU A 288 5.03 -11.87 -3.28
CA LEU A 288 4.92 -10.42 -3.39
C LEU A 288 3.83 -10.02 -4.38
N ASP A 289 3.33 -8.81 -4.22
CA ASP A 289 2.35 -8.18 -5.10
C ASP A 289 2.71 -6.68 -5.25
N ASN A 290 1.85 -5.90 -5.89
CA ASN A 290 2.04 -4.49 -6.25
C ASN A 290 2.13 -3.54 -5.04
N MET A 291 3.21 -3.60 -4.25
CA MET A 291 3.39 -2.77 -3.06
C MET A 291 3.54 -1.29 -3.45
N GLU A 292 2.60 -0.48 -3.00
CA GLU A 292 2.45 0.94 -3.38
C GLU A 292 2.37 1.87 -2.19
N GLY A 293 1.95 1.40 -1.01
CA GLY A 293 1.93 2.24 0.20
C GLY A 293 2.88 1.77 1.30
N LEU A 294 3.33 2.71 2.12
CA LEU A 294 4.20 2.51 3.29
C LEU A 294 3.90 3.55 4.36
N THR A 295 3.59 3.11 5.57
CA THR A 295 3.51 4.01 6.73
C THR A 295 4.22 3.46 7.96
N ARG A 296 4.64 4.34 8.86
CA ARG A 296 5.33 4.02 10.10
C ARG A 296 4.42 4.25 11.31
N LEU A 297 4.26 3.22 12.13
CA LEU A 297 3.55 3.27 13.40
C LEU A 297 4.40 3.90 14.52
N ASP A 298 3.74 4.26 15.62
CA ASP A 298 4.38 4.94 16.74
C ASP A 298 5.51 4.13 17.38
N ASP A 299 5.35 2.81 17.42
CA ASP A 299 6.33 1.87 17.97
C ASP A 299 7.39 1.41 16.94
N GLY A 300 7.46 2.07 15.79
CA GLY A 300 8.48 1.83 14.77
C GLY A 300 8.18 0.69 13.81
N ARG A 301 7.07 -0.04 13.98
CA ARG A 301 6.60 -0.97 12.95
C ARG A 301 6.24 -0.22 11.67
N LEU A 302 6.42 -0.89 10.55
CA LEU A 302 6.05 -0.42 9.23
C LEU A 302 4.87 -1.22 8.73
N LEU A 303 3.90 -0.56 8.11
CA LEU A 303 2.82 -1.18 7.37
C LEU A 303 3.00 -0.89 5.90
N LEU A 304 3.06 -1.93 5.08
CA LEU A 304 3.12 -1.83 3.62
C LEU A 304 1.77 -2.27 3.05
N LEU A 305 1.32 -1.57 2.02
CA LEU A 305 0.08 -1.85 1.30
C LEU A 305 0.38 -2.25 -0.13
N SER A 306 -0.25 -3.34 -0.57
CA SER A 306 -0.29 -3.71 -1.98
C SER A 306 -1.62 -3.35 -2.60
N ASP A 307 -1.57 -2.84 -3.83
CA ASP A 307 -2.75 -2.75 -4.67
C ASP A 307 -3.08 -4.08 -5.34
N ASP A 308 -4.35 -4.26 -5.71
CA ASP A 308 -4.85 -5.36 -6.53
C ASP A 308 -4.93 -5.03 -8.03
N ASN A 309 -4.62 -3.80 -8.49
CA ASN A 309 -4.81 -3.32 -9.87
C ASN A 309 -6.21 -3.63 -10.45
N ALA A 310 -7.22 -3.79 -9.59
CA ALA A 310 -8.54 -4.35 -9.94
C ALA A 310 -8.48 -5.69 -10.71
N SER A 311 -7.41 -6.47 -10.53
CA SER A 311 -7.16 -7.75 -11.16
C SER A 311 -7.64 -8.90 -10.26
N PRO A 312 -8.39 -9.88 -10.79
CA PRO A 312 -8.81 -11.05 -10.01
C PRO A 312 -7.64 -11.96 -9.59
N LEU A 313 -6.44 -11.74 -10.13
CA LEU A 313 -5.23 -12.51 -9.83
C LEU A 313 -4.36 -11.87 -8.75
N GLN A 314 -4.54 -10.58 -8.47
CA GLN A 314 -3.80 -9.83 -7.47
C GLN A 314 -4.67 -9.65 -6.21
N ARG A 315 -4.03 -9.40 -5.07
CA ARG A 315 -4.72 -9.24 -3.78
C ARG A 315 -4.21 -7.98 -3.12
N SER A 316 -5.11 -7.17 -2.60
CA SER A 316 -4.71 -6.11 -1.68
C SER A 316 -4.18 -6.75 -0.40
N LEU A 317 -2.90 -6.49 -0.10
CA LEU A 317 -2.19 -7.02 1.07
C LEU A 317 -1.84 -5.89 2.03
N LEU A 318 -1.98 -6.13 3.33
CA LEU A 318 -1.40 -5.27 4.38
C LEU A 318 -0.32 -6.07 5.11
N VAL A 319 0.93 -5.68 4.96
CA VAL A 319 2.11 -6.36 5.51
C VAL A 319 2.68 -5.56 6.67
N CYS A 320 2.93 -6.21 7.79
CA CYS A 320 3.63 -5.62 8.94
C CYS A 320 5.11 -6.02 8.90
N LEU A 321 6.00 -5.02 8.97
CA LEU A 321 7.42 -5.23 9.22
C LEU A 321 7.86 -4.57 10.52
N ARG A 322 8.80 -5.18 11.22
CA ARG A 322 9.46 -4.62 12.41
C ARG A 322 10.94 -4.40 12.08
N PRO A 323 11.47 -3.17 12.13
CA PRO A 323 12.91 -2.93 12.07
C PRO A 323 13.64 -3.65 13.20
N ARG A 324 14.83 -4.18 12.93
CA ARG A 324 15.71 -4.79 13.93
C ARG A 324 16.72 -3.81 14.50
#